data_AF-A0A3N7J599-F1
#
_entry.id   AF-A0A3N7J599-F1
#
_cell.length_a   1.000
_cell.length_b   1.000
_cell.length_c   1.000
_cell.angle_alpha   90.00
_cell.angle_beta   90.00
_cell.angle_gamma   90.00
#
_symmetry.space_group_name_H-M   'P 1'
#
loop_
_entity.id
_entity.type
_entity.pdbx_description
1 polymer ?
#
loop_
_entity_poly.entity_id
_entity_poly.type
_entity_poly.pdbx_seq_one_letter_code
_entity_poly.pdbx_strand_id
1 'polypeptide(L)'
;MGFMNYLRNRAGLVIVIFIGFAIFAFLLGDVINYGTPFWARHQNQVGSINGETIDINEFNAQVDQTSEMFRQQMGGGTLNPQMKSYAVQQVWGQYLNRELLKNEVGRIGL
;
A
#
# COMPACT_ATOMS: atom_id res chain seq x y z
N MET A 1 52.10 -27.08 -7.65
CA MET A 1 51.19 -26.89 -8.80
C MET A 1 50.33 -25.66 -8.55
N GLY A 2 50.63 -24.56 -9.25
CA GLY A 2 50.19 -23.22 -8.89
C GLY A 2 48.69 -22.96 -9.08
N PHE A 3 48.15 -22.08 -8.23
CA PHE A 3 46.80 -21.50 -8.27
C PHE A 3 46.36 -21.06 -9.68
N MET A 4 47.32 -20.68 -10.53
CA MET A 4 47.09 -20.29 -11.93
C MET A 4 46.52 -21.41 -12.81
N ASN A 5 46.90 -22.67 -12.60
CA ASN A 5 46.32 -23.81 -13.34
C ASN A 5 44.91 -24.16 -12.84
N TYR A 6 44.63 -23.97 -11.55
CA TYR A 6 43.31 -24.18 -10.96
C TYR A 6 42.31 -23.12 -11.47
N LEU A 7 42.72 -21.85 -11.51
CA LEU A 7 41.97 -20.77 -12.14
C LEU A 7 41.76 -21.02 -13.64
N ARG A 8 42.79 -21.40 -14.40
CA ARG A 8 42.65 -21.63 -15.84
C ARG A 8 41.67 -22.76 -16.18
N ASN A 9 41.68 -23.86 -15.43
CA ASN A 9 40.77 -24.98 -15.67
C ASN A 9 39.33 -24.74 -15.19
N ARG A 10 39.11 -23.82 -14.24
CA ARG A 10 37.78 -23.53 -13.68
C ARG A 10 37.26 -22.12 -14.01
N ALA A 11 38.04 -21.30 -14.71
CA ALA A 11 37.69 -19.93 -15.08
C ALA A 11 36.38 -19.89 -15.86
N GLY A 12 36.20 -20.79 -16.83
CA GLY A 12 34.95 -20.89 -17.58
C GLY A 12 33.74 -21.16 -16.68
N LEU A 13 33.87 -22.09 -15.72
CA LEU A 13 32.79 -22.44 -14.80
C LEU A 13 32.49 -21.31 -13.81
N VAL A 14 33.52 -20.65 -13.28
CA VAL A 14 33.37 -19.50 -12.39
C VAL A 14 32.66 -18.35 -13.11
N ILE A 15 33.03 -18.08 -14.37
CA ILE A 15 32.41 -17.02 -15.19
C ILE A 15 30.93 -17.33 -15.43
N VAL A 16 30.58 -18.56 -15.80
CA VAL A 16 29.18 -18.96 -16.04
C VAL A 16 28.32 -18.80 -14.78
N ILE A 17 28.83 -19.22 -13.62
CA ILE A 17 28.13 -19.05 -12.33
C ILE A 17 27.94 -17.57 -12.01
N PHE A 18 28.96 -16.74 -12.22
CA PHE A 18 28.89 -15.31 -11.93
C PHE A 18 27.87 -14.59 -12.81
N ILE A 19 27.84 -14.91 -14.11
CA ILE A 19 26.86 -14.34 -15.06
C ILE A 19 25.45 -14.80 -14.70
N GLY A 20 25.26 -16.09 -14.41
CA GLY A 20 23.96 -16.62 -13.97
C GLY A 20 23.47 -15.96 -12.67
N PHE A 21 24.37 -15.76 -11.72
CA PHE A 21 24.07 -15.05 -10.48
C PHE A 21 23.72 -13.57 -10.72
N ALA A 22 24.45 -12.88 -11.60
CA ALA A 22 24.18 -11.48 -11.93
C ALA A 22 22.81 -11.29 -12.59
N ILE A 23 22.42 -12.17 -13.52
CA ILE A 23 21.10 -12.14 -14.15
C ILE A 23 20.02 -12.41 -13.09
N PHE A 24 20.22 -13.40 -12.22
CA PHE A 24 19.28 -13.72 -11.15
C PHE A 24 19.11 -12.57 -10.16
N ALA A 25 20.21 -11.93 -9.74
CA ALA A 25 20.19 -10.77 -8.85
C ALA A 25 19.49 -9.55 -9.48
N PHE A 26 19.71 -9.32 -10.78
CA PHE A 26 19.04 -8.26 -11.53
C PHE A 26 17.52 -8.47 -11.57
N LEU A 27 17.07 -9.69 -11.87
CA LEU A 27 15.64 -10.01 -11.90
C LEU A 27 14.97 -9.88 -10.51
N LEU A 28 15.66 -10.23 -9.43
CA LEU A 28 15.17 -9.99 -8.07
C LEU A 28 15.08 -8.49 -7.74
N GLY A 29 16.04 -7.69 -8.22
CA GLY A 29 16.02 -6.24 -8.09
C GLY A 29 14.82 -5.59 -8.76
N ASP A 30 14.47 -6.02 -9.97
CA ASP A 30 13.30 -5.50 -10.70
C ASP A 30 11.99 -5.78 -9.94
N VAL A 31 11.79 -7.00 -9.43
CA VAL A 31 10.58 -7.35 -8.66
C VAL A 31 10.41 -6.50 -7.40
N ILE A 32 11.51 -6.20 -6.71
CA ILE A 32 11.50 -5.34 -5.51
C ILE A 32 11.13 -3.89 -5.86
N ASN A 33 11.49 -3.40 -7.06
CA ASN A 33 11.15 -2.04 -7.51
C ASN A 33 9.68 -1.90 -7.97
N TYR A 34 9.06 -2.97 -8.49
CA TYR A 34 7.65 -2.93 -8.91
C TYR A 34 6.65 -3.13 -7.76
N GLY A 35 7.08 -3.70 -6.63
CA GLY A 35 6.26 -3.82 -5.43
C GLY A 35 6.42 -2.60 -4.54
N THR A 36 5.37 -1.77 -4.38
CA THR A 36 5.37 -0.72 -3.34
C THR A 36 5.78 -1.35 -2.00
N PRO A 37 6.86 -0.87 -1.33
CA PRO A 37 7.38 -1.51 -0.14
C PRO A 37 6.26 -1.67 0.88
N PHE A 38 6.07 -2.88 1.43
CA PHE A 38 5.05 -3.13 2.47
C PHE A 38 5.19 -2.17 3.66
N TRP A 39 6.41 -1.70 3.92
CA TRP A 39 6.71 -0.71 4.95
C TRP A 39 6.31 0.72 4.56
N ALA A 40 6.26 1.06 3.27
CA ALA A 40 5.74 2.35 2.81
C ALA A 40 4.23 2.48 3.03
N ARG A 41 3.47 1.36 3.03
CA ARG A 41 2.05 1.37 3.42
C ARG A 41 1.84 1.85 4.86
N HIS A 42 2.80 1.63 5.76
CA HIS A 42 2.69 2.12 7.14
C HIS A 42 2.81 3.64 7.26
N GLN A 43 3.41 4.31 6.27
CA GLN A 43 3.51 5.78 6.25
C GLN A 43 2.23 6.44 5.72
N ASN A 44 1.33 5.67 5.10
CA ASN A 44 0.12 6.14 4.45
C ASN A 44 -1.13 5.84 5.30
N GLN A 45 -1.11 6.20 6.59
CA GLN A 45 -2.24 6.00 7.50
C GLN A 45 -2.90 7.34 7.84
N VAL A 46 -4.23 7.41 7.77
CA VAL A 46 -4.99 8.59 8.23
C VAL A 46 -5.17 8.55 9.76
N GLY A 47 -5.20 7.34 10.32
CA GLY A 47 -5.40 7.09 11.74
C GLY A 47 -5.69 5.61 12.02
N SER A 48 -5.93 5.30 13.29
CA SER A 48 -6.35 3.98 13.74
C SER A 48 -7.60 4.11 14.61
N ILE A 49 -8.59 3.25 14.39
CA ILE A 49 -9.80 3.15 15.20
C ILE A 49 -9.79 1.77 15.86
N ASN A 50 -9.74 1.74 17.19
CA ASN A 50 -9.72 0.50 18.00
C ASN A 50 -8.63 -0.53 17.59
N GLY A 51 -7.49 -0.06 17.09
CA GLY A 51 -6.39 -0.90 16.62
C GLY A 51 -6.47 -1.28 15.14
N GLU A 52 -7.57 -0.98 14.45
CA GLU A 52 -7.69 -1.13 13.00
C GLU A 52 -7.15 0.14 12.30
N THR A 53 -6.08 -0.02 11.54
CA THR A 53 -5.48 1.05 10.74
C THR A 53 -6.35 1.36 9.53
N ILE A 54 -6.55 2.66 9.24
CA ILE A 54 -7.21 3.13 8.03
C ILE A 54 -6.15 3.69 7.07
N ASP A 55 -6.07 3.12 5.87
CA ASP A 55 -5.19 3.60 4.80
C ASP A 55 -5.69 4.95 4.27
N ILE A 56 -4.78 5.92 4.13
CA ILE A 56 -5.10 7.27 3.67
C ILE A 56 -5.61 7.29 2.23
N ASN A 57 -5.17 6.37 1.37
CA ASN A 57 -5.63 6.31 -0.02
C ASN A 57 -7.07 5.81 -0.08
N GLU A 58 -7.40 4.76 0.68
CA GLU A 58 -8.77 4.24 0.76
C GLU A 58 -9.72 5.26 1.37
N PHE A 59 -9.28 5.94 2.43
CA PHE A 59 -10.03 7.03 3.05
C PHE A 59 -10.29 8.16 2.05
N ASN A 60 -9.25 8.65 1.38
CA ASN A 60 -9.39 9.72 0.39
C ASN A 60 -10.28 9.31 -0.78
N ALA A 61 -10.18 8.08 -1.27
CA ALA A 61 -11.04 7.57 -2.34
C ALA A 61 -12.53 7.60 -1.94
N GLN A 62 -12.87 7.23 -0.70
CA GLN A 62 -14.25 7.31 -0.20
C GLN A 62 -14.72 8.76 0.02
N VAL A 63 -13.84 9.63 0.51
CA VAL A 63 -14.11 11.07 0.64
C VAL A 63 -14.41 11.67 -0.72
N ASP A 64 -13.60 11.36 -1.73
CA ASP A 64 -13.79 11.85 -3.09
C ASP A 64 -15.12 11.36 -3.67
N GLN A 65 -15.46 10.07 -3.54
CA GLN A 65 -16.77 9.54 -3.95
C GLN A 65 -17.93 10.25 -3.26
N THR A 66 -17.85 10.46 -1.95
CA THR A 66 -18.87 11.17 -1.17
C THR A 66 -18.98 12.63 -1.62
N SER A 67 -17.85 13.26 -1.91
CA SER A 67 -17.80 14.64 -2.40
C SER A 67 -18.40 14.79 -3.80
N GLU A 68 -18.16 13.82 -4.69
CA GLU A 68 -18.77 13.78 -6.03
C GLU A 68 -20.29 13.59 -5.94
N MET A 69 -20.78 12.76 -5.02
CA MET A 69 -22.21 12.63 -4.76
C MET A 69 -22.83 13.95 -4.29
N PHE A 70 -22.13 14.72 -3.46
CA PHE A 70 -22.57 16.06 -3.07
C PHE A 70 -22.55 17.06 -4.24
N ARG A 71 -21.54 16.99 -5.12
CA ARG A 71 -21.51 17.81 -6.34
C ARG A 71 -22.70 17.53 -7.25
N GLN A 72 -23.02 16.26 -7.45
CA GLN A 72 -24.14 15.86 -8.30
C GLN A 72 -25.47 16.37 -7.75
N GLN A 73 -25.67 16.30 -6.42
CA GLN A 73 -26.87 16.83 -5.76
C GLN A 73 -27.02 18.35 -5.88
N MET A 74 -25.91 19.09 -5.91
CA MET A 74 -25.92 20.55 -6.10
C MET A 74 -25.88 20.99 -7.58
N GLY A 75 -26.09 20.09 -8.53
CA GLY A 75 -26.14 20.45 -9.95
C GLY A 75 -24.77 20.69 -10.60
N GLY A 76 -23.69 20.09 -10.09
CA GLY A 76 -22.38 20.06 -10.74
C GLY A 76 -21.47 21.25 -10.45
N GLY A 77 -21.86 22.14 -9.52
CA GLY A 77 -21.03 23.26 -9.06
C GLY A 77 -19.71 22.83 -8.39
N THR A 78 -18.86 23.81 -8.12
CA THR A 78 -17.62 23.62 -7.37
C THR A 78 -17.92 23.32 -5.90
N LEU A 79 -17.26 22.31 -5.32
CA LEU A 79 -17.36 22.04 -3.89
C LEU A 79 -16.69 23.17 -3.13
N ASN A 80 -17.45 23.82 -2.26
CA ASN A 80 -16.89 24.71 -1.26
C ASN A 80 -16.05 23.88 -0.26
N PRO A 81 -14.88 24.37 0.21
CA PRO A 81 -14.08 23.75 1.27
C PRO A 81 -14.89 23.23 2.48
N GLN A 82 -15.98 23.93 2.85
CA GLN A 82 -16.86 23.50 3.94
C GLN A 82 -17.55 22.16 3.62
N MET A 83 -18.02 21.96 2.40
CA MET A 83 -18.65 20.71 1.97
C MET A 83 -17.67 19.55 1.91
N LYS A 84 -16.43 19.83 1.48
CA LYS A 84 -15.36 18.82 1.52
C LYS A 84 -15.08 18.36 2.95
N SER A 85 -15.08 19.29 3.92
CA SER A 85 -14.96 18.96 5.34
C SER A 85 -16.13 18.10 5.83
N TYR A 86 -17.36 18.40 5.43
CA TYR A 86 -18.52 17.54 5.74
C TYR A 86 -18.38 16.13 5.17
N ALA A 87 -17.92 15.97 3.92
CA ALA A 87 -17.66 14.67 3.32
C ALA A 87 -16.60 13.87 4.11
N VAL A 88 -15.52 14.51 4.52
CA VAL A 88 -14.49 13.91 5.38
C VAL A 88 -15.08 13.42 6.70
N GLN A 89 -15.88 14.25 7.38
CA GLN A 89 -16.51 13.87 8.65
C GLN A 89 -17.51 12.73 8.50
N GLN A 90 -18.29 12.73 7.41
CA GLN A 90 -19.25 11.68 7.13
C GLN A 90 -18.55 10.33 6.92
N VAL A 91 -17.49 10.31 6.09
CA VAL A 91 -16.69 9.09 5.86
C VAL A 91 -16.03 8.63 7.15
N TRP A 92 -15.44 9.53 7.92
CA TRP A 92 -14.85 9.20 9.23
C TRP A 92 -15.86 8.55 10.18
N GLY A 93 -17.07 9.12 10.28
CA GLY A 93 -18.14 8.56 11.10
C GLY A 93 -18.58 7.16 10.65
N GLN A 94 -18.57 6.87 9.35
CA GLN A 94 -18.87 5.52 8.84
C GLN A 94 -17.81 4.50 9.26
N TYR A 95 -16.52 4.86 9.18
CA TYR A 95 -15.44 4.00 9.67
C TYR A 95 -15.57 3.74 11.17
N LEU A 96 -15.81 4.79 11.95
CA LEU A 96 -16.01 4.68 13.39
C LEU A 96 -17.18 3.74 13.72
N ASN A 97 -18.34 3.96 13.10
CA ASN A 97 -19.52 3.15 13.38
C ASN A 97 -19.34 1.68 12.95
N ARG A 98 -18.72 1.45 11.78
CA ARG A 98 -18.39 0.10 11.31
C ARG A 98 -17.50 -0.63 12.31
N GLU A 99 -16.47 0.05 12.80
CA GLU A 99 -15.53 -0.55 13.72
C GLU A 99 -16.16 -0.81 15.09
N LEU A 100 -16.97 0.13 15.60
CA LEU A 100 -17.73 -0.07 16.84
C LEU A 100 -18.67 -1.28 16.73
N LEU A 101 -19.45 -1.35 15.64
CA LEU A 101 -20.36 -2.48 15.39
C LEU A 101 -19.61 -3.80 15.25
N LYS A 102 -18.48 -3.82 14.53
CA LYS A 102 -17.63 -5.02 14.38
C LYS A 102 -17.14 -5.52 15.74
N ASN A 103 -16.71 -4.63 16.61
CA ASN A 103 -16.26 -4.96 17.96
C ASN A 103 -17.40 -5.46 18.86
N GLU A 104 -18.57 -4.83 18.78
CA GLU A 104 -19.75 -5.28 19.53
C GLU A 104 -20.24 -6.66 19.06
N VAL A 105 -20.32 -6.87 17.74
CA VAL A 105 -20.68 -8.16 17.11
C VAL A 105 -19.70 -9.26 17.52
N GLY A 106 -18.39 -9.00 17.42
CA GLY A 106 -17.36 -9.94 17.86
C GLY A 106 -17.40 -10.24 19.36
N ARG A 107 -17.75 -9.25 20.20
CA ARG A 107 -17.89 -9.44 21.65
C ARG A 107 -19.08 -10.34 22.00
N ILE A 108 -20.18 -10.27 21.24
CA ILE A 108 -21.35 -11.12 21.45
C ILE A 108 -21.29 -12.45 20.70
N GLY A 109 -20.20 -12.72 19.97
CA GLY A 109 -19.93 -14.00 19.32
C GLY A 109 -20.77 -14.30 18.09
N LEU A 110 -21.31 -13.26 17.46
CA LEU A 110 -21.93 -13.31 16.12
C LEU A 110 -20.89 -12.91 15.05
#